data_AF-A0A1B6DR88-F1
#
_entry.id   AF-A0A1B6DR88-F1
#
_cell.length_a   1.000
_cell.length_b   1.000
_cell.length_c   1.000
_cell.angle_alpha   90.00
_cell.angle_beta   90.00
_cell.angle_gamma   90.00
#
_symmetry.space_group_name_H-M   'P 1'
#
loop_
_entity.id
_entity.type
_entity.pdbx_description
1 polymer ?
#
loop_
_entity_poly.entity_id
_entity_poly.type
_entity_poly.pdbx_seq_one_letter_code
_entity_poly.pdbx_strand_id
1 'polypeptide(L)'
;KPKDQLMYLAQLLGFRVQFSDFPKGNHSEFLSLVSLSTDPPQVCHGAGPTTDLSHDQAALGALRALSEMGLDNVTPMKKDSPSMGQGNDGLYISQGGNIIKTNFVNGNPK
;
A
#
# COMPACT_ATOMS: atom_id res chain seq x y z
N LYS A 1 9.47 9.21 -12.25
CA LYS A 1 9.72 7.91 -11.59
C LYS A 1 8.37 7.23 -11.30
N PRO A 2 8.29 5.92 -10.99
CA PRO A 2 7.02 5.25 -10.70
C PRO A 2 6.20 5.94 -9.60
N LYS A 3 6.86 6.44 -8.54
CA LYS A 3 6.22 7.25 -7.50
C LYS A 3 5.49 8.47 -8.08
N ASP A 4 6.16 9.25 -8.93
CA ASP A 4 5.59 10.47 -9.52
C ASP A 4 4.42 10.16 -10.46
N GLN A 5 4.53 9.09 -11.25
CA GLN A 5 3.46 8.65 -12.15
C GLN A 5 2.21 8.25 -11.36
N LEU A 6 2.38 7.52 -10.26
CA LEU A 6 1.29 7.14 -9.38
C LEU A 6 0.65 8.37 -8.71
N MET A 7 1.45 9.34 -8.23
CA MET A 7 0.93 10.59 -7.67
C MET A 7 0.12 11.40 -8.69
N TYR A 8 0.60 11.46 -9.93
CA TYR A 8 -0.09 12.16 -11.01
C TYR A 8 -1.44 11.52 -11.33
N LEU A 9 -1.49 10.18 -11.45
CA LEU A 9 -2.75 9.46 -11.67
C LEU A 9 -3.73 9.64 -10.51
N ALA A 10 -3.23 9.64 -9.28
CA ALA A 10 -4.05 9.89 -8.10
C ALA A 10 -4.74 11.26 -8.14
N GLN A 11 -4.03 12.30 -8.58
CA GLN A 11 -4.61 13.63 -8.78
C GLN A 11 -5.66 13.65 -9.89
N LEU A 12 -5.42 12.94 -10.99
CA LEU A 12 -6.34 12.92 -12.14
C LEU A 12 -7.62 12.15 -11.84
N LEU A 13 -7.52 11.01 -11.14
CA LEU A 13 -8.63 10.10 -10.84
C LEU A 13 -9.27 10.35 -9.48
N GLY A 14 -8.69 11.24 -8.66
CA GLY A 14 -9.26 11.69 -7.39
C GLY A 14 -9.13 10.70 -6.22
N PHE A 15 -8.25 9.69 -6.32
CA PHE A 15 -7.90 8.83 -5.18
C PHE A 15 -6.68 9.37 -4.44
N ARG A 16 -6.48 8.96 -3.19
CA ARG A 16 -5.31 9.29 -2.37
C ARG A 16 -4.32 8.15 -2.38
N VAL A 17 -3.05 8.52 -2.22
CA VAL A 17 -1.95 7.58 -2.05
C VAL A 17 -1.23 7.86 -0.75
N GLN A 18 -0.97 6.82 0.02
CA GLN A 18 -0.24 6.91 1.28
C GLN A 18 0.88 5.89 1.28
N PHE A 19 2.11 6.36 1.52
CA PHE A 19 3.26 5.50 1.78
C PHE A 19 3.44 5.29 3.28
N SER A 20 3.80 4.07 3.66
CA SER A 20 4.17 3.69 5.03
C SER A 20 5.49 2.96 4.99
N ASP A 21 6.48 3.47 5.71
CA ASP A 21 7.84 2.92 5.73
C ASP A 21 8.09 2.08 6.98
N PHE A 22 8.78 0.97 6.80
CA PHE A 22 9.24 0.14 7.91
C PHE A 22 10.69 0.46 8.26
N PRO A 23 11.06 0.38 9.55
CA PRO A 23 12.45 0.43 9.97
C PRO A 23 13.25 -0.68 9.28
N LYS A 24 14.43 -0.34 8.74
CA LYS A 24 15.31 -1.31 8.08
C LYS A 24 15.77 -2.44 9.03
N GLY A 25 15.96 -2.16 10.32
CA GLY A 25 16.43 -3.14 11.30
C GLY A 25 17.71 -3.85 10.83
N ASN A 26 17.70 -5.18 10.90
CA ASN A 26 18.78 -6.05 10.40
C ASN A 26 18.56 -6.52 8.95
N HIS A 27 17.58 -5.96 8.23
CA HIS A 27 17.34 -6.32 6.83
C HIS A 27 18.31 -5.61 5.89
N SER A 28 18.62 -6.24 4.76
CA SER A 28 19.50 -5.68 3.74
C SER A 28 18.90 -4.44 3.04
N GLU A 29 17.57 -4.34 3.01
CA GLU A 29 16.80 -3.36 2.24
C GLU A 29 15.75 -2.64 3.09
N PHE A 30 15.37 -1.44 2.66
CA PHE A 30 14.22 -0.71 3.17
C PHE A 30 12.94 -1.31 2.59
N LEU A 31 11.90 -1.39 3.41
CA LEU A 31 10.58 -1.87 3.01
C LEU A 31 9.57 -0.73 3.13
N SER A 32 8.71 -0.62 2.12
CA SER A 32 7.64 0.37 2.08
C SER A 32 6.36 -0.25 1.57
N LEU A 33 5.24 0.20 2.11
CA LEU A 33 3.91 -0.06 1.59
C LEU A 33 3.34 1.20 0.94
N VAL A 34 2.50 1.00 -0.05
CA VAL A 34 1.66 2.04 -0.64
C VAL A 34 0.21 1.60 -0.57
N SER A 35 -0.67 2.48 -0.10
CA SER A 35 -2.12 2.26 -0.05
C SER A 35 -2.82 3.28 -0.94
N LEU A 36 -3.74 2.81 -1.78
CA LEU A 36 -4.57 3.62 -2.67
C LEU A 36 -6.00 3.63 -2.15
N SER A 37 -6.60 4.82 -2.00
CA SER A 37 -8.00 4.98 -1.60
C SER A 37 -8.96 4.79 -2.79
N THR A 38 -8.88 3.64 -3.43
CA THR A 38 -9.78 3.20 -4.51
C THR A 38 -10.84 2.26 -3.94
N ASP A 39 -11.89 1.94 -4.70
CA ASP A 39 -12.85 0.89 -4.38
C ASP A 39 -12.79 -0.21 -5.45
N PRO A 40 -12.27 -1.42 -5.13
CA PRO A 40 -11.75 -1.83 -3.82
C PRO A 40 -10.39 -1.18 -3.49
N PRO A 41 -10.03 -1.03 -2.19
CA PRO A 41 -8.74 -0.51 -1.76
C PRO A 41 -7.58 -1.35 -2.28
N GLN A 42 -6.52 -0.69 -2.73
CA GLN A 42 -5.31 -1.36 -3.21
C GLN A 42 -4.17 -1.11 -2.24
N VAL A 43 -3.38 -2.15 -1.98
CA VAL A 43 -2.13 -2.05 -1.22
C VAL A 43 -1.05 -2.81 -1.95
N CYS A 44 0.12 -2.18 -2.11
CA CYS A 44 1.30 -2.80 -2.70
C CYS A 44 2.52 -2.56 -1.81
N HIS A 45 3.55 -3.38 -1.98
CA HIS A 45 4.79 -3.28 -1.24
C HIS A 45 5.97 -3.10 -2.19
N GLY A 46 7.06 -2.55 -1.67
CA GLY A 46 8.32 -2.39 -2.38
C GLY A 46 9.49 -2.52 -1.43
N ALA A 47 10.61 -2.98 -1.98
CA ALA A 47 11.89 -3.11 -1.30
C ALA A 47 12.98 -2.38 -2.10
N GLY A 48 13.98 -1.85 -1.41
CA GLY A 48 15.12 -1.26 -2.08
C GLY A 48 16.24 -0.79 -1.13
N PRO A 49 17.42 -0.47 -1.67
CA PRO A 49 18.56 -0.07 -0.84
C PRO A 49 18.40 1.33 -0.21
N THR A 50 17.38 2.10 -0.61
CA THR A 50 16.97 3.37 -0.02
C THR A 50 15.44 3.43 0.07
N THR A 51 14.91 4.27 0.96
CA THR A 51 13.46 4.51 1.08
C THR A 51 12.82 5.00 -0.23
N ASP A 52 13.53 5.84 -0.99
CA ASP A 52 13.03 6.30 -2.29
C ASP A 52 12.91 5.14 -3.30
N LEU A 53 13.85 4.20 -3.29
CA LEU A 53 13.80 3.04 -4.19
C LEU A 53 12.74 2.03 -3.76
N SER A 54 12.53 1.83 -2.45
CA SER A 54 11.42 1.02 -1.96
C SER A 54 10.06 1.65 -2.29
N HIS A 55 9.92 2.99 -2.23
CA HIS A 55 8.72 3.71 -2.71
C HIS A 55 8.50 3.51 -4.21
N ASP A 56 9.55 3.66 -5.04
CA ASP A 56 9.43 3.47 -6.48
C ASP A 56 9.02 2.03 -6.84
N GLN A 57 9.52 1.02 -6.13
CA GLN A 57 9.08 -0.37 -6.29
C GLN A 57 7.63 -0.58 -5.85
N ALA A 58 7.23 -0.03 -4.71
CA ALA A 58 5.85 -0.13 -4.22
C ALA A 58 4.87 0.54 -5.21
N ALA A 59 5.24 1.72 -5.71
CA ALA A 59 4.47 2.47 -6.68
C ALA A 59 4.36 1.74 -8.02
N LEU A 60 5.41 1.05 -8.46
CA LEU A 60 5.36 0.21 -9.66
C LEU A 60 4.33 -0.92 -9.52
N GLY A 61 4.28 -1.58 -8.35
CA GLY A 61 3.27 -2.57 -8.04
C GLY A 61 1.85 -2.00 -8.12
N ALA A 62 1.64 -0.82 -7.53
CA ALA A 62 0.36 -0.12 -7.57
C ALA A 62 -0.05 0.27 -9.00
N LEU A 63 0.87 0.78 -9.82
CA LEU A 63 0.60 1.10 -11.22
C LEU A 63 0.19 -0.12 -12.03
N ARG A 64 0.81 -1.29 -11.78
CA ARG A 64 0.42 -2.55 -12.40
C ARG A 64 -0.99 -2.97 -11.99
N ALA A 65 -1.29 -2.92 -10.68
CA ALA A 65 -2.63 -3.24 -10.18
C ALA A 65 -3.71 -2.34 -10.79
N LEU A 66 -3.45 -1.03 -10.92
CA LEU A 66 -4.35 -0.09 -11.59
C LEU A 66 -4.51 -0.40 -13.08
N SER A 67 -3.44 -0.82 -13.75
CA SER A 67 -3.48 -1.22 -15.16
C SER A 67 -4.30 -2.50 -15.37
N GLU A 68 -4.21 -3.46 -14.43
CA GLU A 68 -4.98 -4.71 -14.47
C GLU A 68 -6.46 -4.47 -14.16
N MET A 69 -6.77 -3.55 -13.24
CA MET A 69 -8.13 -3.12 -12.93
C MET A 69 -8.79 -2.37 -14.09
N GLY A 70 -7.99 -1.67 -14.91
CA GLY A 70 -8.44 -0.75 -15.94
C GLY A 70 -8.80 0.61 -15.33
N LEU A 71 -8.24 1.68 -15.90
CA LEU A 71 -8.35 3.03 -15.35
C LEU A 71 -9.80 3.53 -15.25
N ASP A 72 -10.67 3.10 -16.17
CA ASP A 72 -12.10 3.47 -16.17
C ASP A 72 -12.87 2.89 -14.97
N ASN A 73 -12.36 1.80 -14.36
CA ASN A 73 -12.97 1.14 -13.21
C ASN A 73 -12.46 1.69 -11.88
N VAL A 74 -11.43 2.55 -11.88
CA VAL A 74 -10.83 3.10 -10.67
C VAL A 74 -11.79 4.13 -10.07
N THR A 75 -12.57 3.69 -9.09
CA THR A 75 -13.44 4.59 -8.35
C THR A 75 -12.74 5.06 -7.08
N PRO A 76 -12.66 6.37 -6.81
CA PRO A 76 -12.13 6.85 -5.54
C PRO A 76 -13.09 6.49 -4.41
N MET A 77 -12.56 5.97 -3.30
CA MET A 77 -13.34 5.78 -2.08
C MET A 77 -13.96 7.12 -1.66
N LYS A 78 -15.28 7.15 -1.51
CA LYS A 78 -15.97 8.30 -0.90
C LYS A 78 -15.41 8.48 0.50
N LYS A 79 -15.13 9.72 0.91
CA LYS A 79 -14.70 10.03 2.27
C LYS A 79 -15.81 9.59 3.23
N ASP A 80 -15.71 8.40 3.78
CA ASP A 80 -16.49 8.06 4.96
C ASP A 80 -16.02 8.97 6.10
N SER A 81 -16.99 9.61 6.74
CA SER A 81 -16.87 10.26 8.05
C SER A 81 -16.10 9.38 9.05
N PRO A 82 -15.39 9.95 10.03
CA PRO A 82 -14.43 9.21 10.84
C PRO A 82 -15.15 8.27 11.82
N SER A 83 -15.43 7.04 11.39
CA SER A 83 -15.51 5.90 12.31
C SER A 83 -14.25 5.06 12.13
N MET A 84 -13.10 5.65 12.48
CA MET A 84 -11.96 4.86 12.93
C MET A 84 -12.37 4.25 14.28
N GLY A 85 -13.07 3.12 14.22
CA GLY A 85 -13.23 2.25 15.36
C GLY A 85 -11.84 1.85 15.83
N GLN A 86 -11.54 2.17 17.09
CA GLN A 86 -10.41 1.62 17.80
C GLN A 86 -10.48 0.09 17.74
N GLY A 87 -9.35 -0.53 17.41
CA GLY A 87 -9.15 -1.96 17.64
C GLY A 87 -8.65 -2.70 16.40
N ASN A 88 -7.41 -3.15 16.50
CA ASN A 88 -6.81 -4.29 15.83
C ASN A 88 -5.96 -3.94 14.58
N ASP A 89 -4.69 -3.73 14.88
CA ASP A 89 -3.47 -3.81 14.08
C ASP A 89 -3.35 -5.12 13.26
N GLY A 90 -4.24 -5.30 12.28
CA GLY A 90 -4.16 -6.39 11.30
C GLY A 90 -3.90 -5.84 9.90
N LEU A 91 -2.65 -5.91 9.44
CA LEU A 91 -2.24 -5.49 8.10
C LEU A 91 -2.81 -6.47 7.07
N TYR A 92 -3.66 -6.00 6.15
CA TYR A 92 -4.21 -6.85 5.08
C TYR A 92 -3.21 -6.92 3.92
N ILE A 93 -2.69 -8.12 3.64
CA ILE A 93 -1.86 -8.38 2.45
C ILE A 93 -2.74 -9.17 1.48
N SER A 94 -3.07 -8.54 0.34
CA SER A 94 -3.73 -9.20 -0.78
C SER A 94 -2.66 -9.62 -1.79
N GLN A 95 -2.42 -10.92 -1.90
CA GLN A 95 -1.63 -11.50 -3.00
C GLN A 95 -2.44 -12.66 -3.60
N GLY A 96 -2.99 -12.46 -4.80
CA GLY A 96 -3.63 -13.49 -5.60
C GLY A 96 -4.86 -14.15 -4.95
N GLY A 97 -5.98 -13.42 -4.87
CA GLY A 97 -7.32 -13.98 -4.66
C GLY A 97 -7.60 -14.66 -3.31
N ASN A 98 -6.65 -14.67 -2.37
CA ASN A 98 -6.85 -15.24 -1.04
C ASN A 98 -6.46 -14.21 0.03
N ILE A 99 -7.39 -13.94 0.93
CA ILE A 99 -7.23 -13.03 2.06
C ILE A 99 -6.44 -13.77 3.15
N ILE A 100 -5.12 -13.57 3.21
CA ILE A 100 -4.30 -14.18 4.27
C ILE A 100 -4.28 -13.22 5.46
N LYS A 101 -4.92 -13.60 6.58
CA LYS A 101 -4.74 -12.94 7.89
C LYS A 101 -3.41 -13.41 8.48
N THR A 102 -2.33 -12.64 8.36
CA THR A 102 -1.08 -12.96 9.08
C THR A 102 -1.11 -12.33 10.47
N ASN A 103 -1.29 -13.16 11.50
CA ASN A 103 -1.29 -12.75 12.90
C ASN A 103 0.15 -12.85 13.43
N PHE A 104 0.94 -11.77 13.37
CA PHE A 104 2.26 -11.74 14.02
C PHE A 104 2.06 -11.45 15.50
N VAL A 105 1.91 -12.51 16.31
CA VAL A 105 2.01 -12.43 17.76
C VAL A 105 3.48 -12.16 18.11
N ASN A 106 3.79 -10.93 18.51
CA ASN A 106 5.11 -10.58 19.04
C ASN A 106 5.25 -11.23 20.42
N GLY A 107 5.94 -12.36 20.48
CA GLY A 107 6.29 -13.03 21.73
C GLY A 107 7.36 -12.22 22.47
N ASN A 108 6.99 -11.66 23.63
CA ASN A 108 7.97 -11.16 24.60
C ASN A 108 8.71 -12.35 25.25
N PRO A 109 10.05 -12.40 25.24
CA PRO A 109 10.77 -13.21 26.22
C PRO A 109 10.78 -12.49 27.57
N LYS A 110 10.54 -13.24 28.65
CA LYS A 110 10.83 -12.82 30.03
C LYS A 110 12.32 -12.93 30.32
#